data_AF-A0A6L9IX10-F1
#
_entry.id   AF-A0A6L9IX10-F1
#
_cell.length_a   1.000
_cell.length_b   1.000
_cell.length_c   1.000
_cell.angle_alpha   90.00
_cell.angle_beta   90.00
_cell.angle_gamma   90.00
#
_symmetry.space_group_name_H-M   'P 1'
#
loop_
_entity.id
_entity.type
_entity.pdbx_description
1 polymer ?
#
loop_
_entity_poly.entity_id
_entity_poly.type
_entity_poly.pdbx_seq_one_letter_code
_entity_poly.pdbx_strand_id
1 'polypeptide(L)'
;MIGSITLLALSVIAIQDKGITPTLVAAYSPEAEAAFDMMQQGQGADALYTLSEDALQRGGWEPAPGDVIFFDVTMPEMTRAAISIIDAPPGECADPRLARLIADCNIDYSQDQNLVRFGRTTFANLDEDGNLIPRDEYDDLLSTYIEEMAHSWQEFMFETEGRGYGTRSRPINWTEGLYWAQGWEYQAKMYVLSLDGGLLQISDAERETLRDNICSPDGYANPTGQNVMPYSAPAGWPNPDGWPVAVPTPEALETFCE
;
A
#
# COMPACT_ATOMS: atom_id res chain seq x y z
N MET A 1 50.34 -16.62 -13.28
CA MET A 1 49.79 -17.29 -12.09
C MET A 1 49.56 -16.23 -11.03
N ILE A 2 48.29 -16.04 -10.65
CA ILE A 2 47.77 -15.58 -9.35
C ILE A 2 48.41 -14.30 -8.78
N GLY A 3 47.73 -13.18 -8.55
CA GLY A 3 46.30 -12.90 -8.51
C GLY A 3 46.09 -11.44 -8.08
N SER A 4 44.92 -10.91 -8.38
CA SER A 4 44.44 -9.58 -7.98
C SER A 4 44.46 -9.39 -6.45
N ILE A 5 44.85 -8.21 -6.00
CA ILE A 5 44.35 -7.62 -4.76
C ILE A 5 43.85 -6.22 -5.11
N THR A 6 42.54 -6.12 -5.29
CA THR A 6 41.78 -4.87 -5.33
C THR A 6 41.77 -4.33 -3.91
N LEU A 7 42.41 -3.18 -3.68
CA LEU A 7 42.40 -2.52 -2.38
C LEU A 7 41.09 -1.74 -2.21
N LEU A 8 40.45 -2.00 -1.07
CA LEU A 8 39.22 -1.38 -0.58
C LEU A 8 39.31 0.15 -0.54
N ALA A 9 38.15 0.77 -0.77
CA ALA A 9 37.88 2.19 -0.77
C ALA A 9 38.25 2.88 0.55
N LEU A 10 38.90 4.04 0.43
CA LEU A 10 38.96 5.06 1.47
C LEU A 10 38.33 6.33 0.87
N SER A 11 37.08 6.60 1.21
CA SER A 11 36.42 7.86 0.87
C SER A 11 36.06 8.60 2.15
N VAL A 12 36.92 9.58 2.41
CA VAL A 12 36.87 10.66 3.38
C VAL A 12 35.47 11.29 3.47
N ILE A 13 34.97 11.43 4.71
CA ILE A 13 33.82 12.29 5.04
C ILE A 13 34.21 13.74 4.75
N ALA A 14 33.53 14.36 3.79
CA ALA A 14 33.54 15.80 3.58
C ALA A 14 32.08 16.30 3.58
N ILE A 15 31.68 16.91 4.69
CA ILE A 15 30.43 17.67 4.81
C ILE A 15 30.67 19.00 4.08
N GLN A 16 30.09 19.16 2.88
CA GLN A 16 29.91 20.47 2.26
C GLN A 16 28.53 20.57 1.60
N ASP A 17 27.74 21.44 2.22
CA ASP A 17 26.46 21.99 1.82
C ASP A 17 26.51 22.62 0.41
N LYS A 18 25.98 21.91 -0.60
CA LYS A 18 25.53 22.46 -1.89
C LYS A 18 24.42 21.55 -2.45
N GLY A 19 23.27 22.15 -2.74
CA GLY A 19 22.06 21.49 -3.25
C GLY A 19 22.36 20.41 -4.29
N ILE A 20 22.01 19.17 -3.92
CA ILE A 20 22.08 18.01 -4.79
C ILE A 20 20.71 17.92 -5.46
N THR A 21 20.66 18.13 -6.77
CA THR A 21 19.56 17.60 -7.58
C THR A 21 19.76 16.08 -7.62
N PRO A 22 18.82 15.26 -7.12
CA PRO A 22 18.95 13.82 -7.27
C PRO A 22 18.95 13.52 -8.77
N THR A 23 20.03 12.92 -9.25
CA THR A 23 20.07 12.32 -10.58
C THR A 23 19.76 10.84 -10.38
N LEU A 24 18.51 10.46 -10.56
CA LEU A 24 18.09 9.05 -10.54
C LEU A 24 18.63 8.37 -11.80
N VAL A 25 19.48 7.37 -11.60
CA VAL A 25 19.82 6.40 -12.64
C VAL A 25 18.74 5.34 -12.58
N ALA A 26 17.83 5.34 -13.56
CA ALA A 26 16.91 4.23 -13.78
C ALA A 26 17.73 2.98 -14.04
N ALA A 27 17.63 2.02 -13.12
CA ALA A 27 18.15 0.68 -13.29
C ALA A 27 16.98 -0.24 -12.97
N TYR A 28 16.56 -1.02 -13.97
CA TYR A 28 15.97 -2.33 -13.74
C TYR A 28 16.75 -2.98 -12.60
N SER A 29 16.15 -2.99 -11.42
CA SER A 29 16.92 -3.27 -10.21
C SER A 29 16.90 -4.79 -10.01
N PRO A 30 18.06 -5.48 -9.98
CA PRO A 30 18.17 -6.90 -9.63
C PRO A 30 17.41 -7.27 -8.35
N GLU A 31 17.05 -6.29 -7.53
CA GLU A 31 16.29 -6.43 -6.29
C GLU A 31 14.83 -6.88 -6.51
N ALA A 32 14.15 -6.48 -7.60
CA ALA A 32 12.77 -6.93 -7.89
C ALA A 32 12.73 -8.41 -8.31
N GLU A 33 13.65 -8.79 -9.20
CA GLU A 33 13.83 -10.19 -9.63
C GLU A 33 14.28 -11.06 -8.45
N ALA A 34 15.18 -10.57 -7.59
CA ALA A 34 15.59 -11.28 -6.38
C ALA A 34 14.44 -11.50 -5.39
N ALA A 35 13.58 -10.49 -5.15
CA ALA A 35 12.42 -10.64 -4.28
C ALA A 35 11.38 -11.62 -4.86
N PHE A 36 11.19 -11.58 -6.18
CA PHE A 36 10.37 -12.56 -6.90
C PHE A 36 10.93 -13.99 -6.77
N ASP A 37 12.24 -14.17 -6.96
CA ASP A 37 12.92 -15.46 -6.82
C ASP A 37 12.79 -16.03 -5.40
N MET A 38 12.96 -15.19 -4.38
CA MET A 38 12.74 -15.57 -2.98
C MET A 38 11.29 -16.07 -2.79
N MET A 39 10.31 -15.34 -3.30
CA MET A 39 8.90 -15.74 -3.24
C MET A 39 8.67 -17.10 -3.93
N GLN A 40 9.22 -17.30 -5.13
CA GLN A 40 9.10 -18.59 -5.85
C GLN A 40 9.75 -19.76 -5.12
N GLN A 41 10.80 -19.49 -4.34
CA GLN A 41 11.50 -20.48 -3.52
C GLN A 41 10.81 -20.75 -2.16
N GLY A 42 9.62 -20.17 -1.92
CA GLY A 42 8.88 -20.33 -0.68
C GLY A 42 9.36 -19.43 0.46
N GLN A 43 10.18 -18.42 0.15
CA GLN A 43 10.74 -17.45 1.10
C GLN A 43 10.00 -16.11 1.05
N GLY A 44 8.71 -16.10 0.70
CA GLY A 44 7.93 -14.88 0.55
C GLY A 44 7.83 -14.04 1.83
N ALA A 45 7.85 -14.67 3.01
CA ALA A 45 7.91 -13.96 4.29
C ALA A 45 9.24 -13.21 4.48
N ASP A 46 10.37 -13.80 4.06
CA ASP A 46 11.68 -13.16 4.13
C ASP A 46 11.81 -12.02 3.09
N ALA A 47 11.19 -12.22 1.91
CA ALA A 47 11.11 -11.17 0.88
C ALA A 47 10.28 -9.97 1.38
N LEU A 48 9.14 -10.23 2.03
CA LEU A 48 8.30 -9.20 2.63
C LEU A 48 9.00 -8.50 3.80
N TYR A 49 9.74 -9.23 4.62
CA TYR A 49 10.56 -8.62 5.67
C TYR A 49 11.58 -7.65 5.09
N THR A 50 12.29 -8.05 4.03
CA THR A 50 13.25 -7.17 3.34
C THR A 50 12.58 -5.91 2.80
N LEU A 51 11.39 -6.05 2.21
CA LEU A 51 10.59 -4.92 1.72
C LEU A 51 10.19 -3.96 2.87
N SER A 52 9.77 -4.51 4.02
CA SER A 52 9.39 -3.71 5.19
C SER A 52 10.56 -2.94 5.79
N GLU A 53 11.75 -3.53 5.83
CA GLU A 53 12.95 -2.85 6.32
C GLU A 53 13.37 -1.70 5.40
N ASP A 54 13.23 -1.86 4.08
CA ASP A 54 13.50 -0.77 3.13
C ASP A 54 12.48 0.37 3.26
N ALA A 55 11.19 0.03 3.37
CA ALA A 55 10.13 1.01 3.60
C ALA A 55 10.37 1.82 4.90
N LEU A 56 10.77 1.14 5.98
CA LEU A 56 11.14 1.78 7.24
C LEU A 56 12.34 2.73 7.08
N GLN A 57 13.38 2.32 6.36
CA GLN A 57 14.59 3.12 6.16
C GLN A 57 14.37 4.35 5.27
N ARG A 58 13.47 4.25 4.28
CA ARG A 58 13.23 5.31 3.29
C ARG A 58 12.19 6.34 3.73
N GLY A 59 11.09 5.88 4.35
CA GLY A 59 9.95 6.75 4.64
C GLY A 59 9.30 6.51 6.00
N GLY A 60 9.76 5.52 6.78
CA GLY A 60 9.14 5.22 8.07
C GLY A 60 7.71 4.71 7.96
N TRP A 61 7.36 4.07 6.83
CA TRP A 61 6.03 3.51 6.59
C TRP A 61 5.84 2.21 7.37
N GLU A 62 5.68 2.33 8.69
CA GLU A 62 5.32 1.22 9.56
C GLU A 62 3.80 1.02 9.60
N PRO A 63 3.31 -0.20 9.92
CA PRO A 63 1.89 -0.43 10.13
C PRO A 63 1.41 0.33 11.37
N ALA A 64 0.11 0.56 11.47
CA ALA A 64 -0.46 1.22 12.63
C ALA A 64 -0.24 0.41 13.92
N PRO A 65 -0.21 1.07 15.10
CA PRO A 65 0.01 0.38 16.37
C PRO A 65 -0.98 -0.77 16.62
N GLY A 66 -0.44 -1.98 16.77
CA GLY A 66 -1.21 -3.20 17.01
C GLY A 66 -1.37 -4.07 15.77
N ASP A 67 -1.07 -3.55 14.58
CA ASP A 67 -1.20 -4.28 13.33
C ASP A 67 0.06 -5.11 13.03
N VAL A 68 -0.16 -6.22 12.34
CA VAL A 68 0.88 -7.19 12.03
C VAL A 68 0.92 -7.42 10.52
N ILE A 69 2.11 -7.28 9.94
CA ILE A 69 2.37 -7.62 8.55
C ILE A 69 2.54 -9.13 8.44
N PHE A 70 1.86 -9.73 7.46
CA PHE A 70 1.85 -11.18 7.25
C PHE A 70 1.93 -11.53 5.77
N PHE A 71 2.74 -12.54 5.43
CA PHE A 71 2.78 -13.09 4.08
C PHE A 71 1.80 -14.27 3.96
N ASP A 72 0.74 -14.11 3.16
CA ASP A 72 -0.29 -15.11 2.92
C ASP A 72 -0.13 -15.75 1.53
N VAL A 73 0.45 -16.94 1.50
CA VAL A 73 0.63 -17.72 0.27
C VAL A 73 -0.69 -18.22 -0.33
N THR A 74 -1.78 -18.20 0.44
CA THR A 74 -3.10 -18.70 0.01
C THR A 74 -3.98 -17.61 -0.57
N MET A 75 -3.53 -16.35 -0.51
CA MET A 75 -4.27 -15.23 -1.06
C MET A 75 -4.46 -15.38 -2.58
N PRO A 76 -5.65 -15.05 -3.12
CA PRO A 76 -5.90 -15.16 -4.56
C PRO A 76 -4.86 -14.39 -5.38
N GLU A 77 -4.40 -14.95 -6.50
CA GLU A 77 -3.34 -14.32 -7.31
C GLU A 77 -3.75 -12.95 -7.88
N MET A 78 -5.05 -12.69 -8.02
CA MET A 78 -5.58 -11.37 -8.40
C MET A 78 -5.50 -10.30 -7.30
N THR A 79 -5.15 -10.68 -6.06
CA THR A 79 -5.06 -9.78 -4.92
C THR A 79 -3.60 -9.68 -4.50
N ARG A 80 -2.99 -8.49 -4.65
CA ARG A 80 -1.58 -8.30 -4.28
C ARG A 80 -1.40 -8.29 -2.77
N ALA A 81 -2.24 -7.51 -2.09
CA ALA A 81 -2.28 -7.35 -0.66
C ALA A 81 -3.71 -7.01 -0.22
N ALA A 82 -3.98 -7.15 1.08
CA ALA A 82 -5.27 -6.83 1.66
C ALA A 82 -5.17 -6.60 3.16
N ILE A 83 -5.90 -5.59 3.62
CA ILE A 83 -6.30 -5.40 5.01
C ILE A 83 -7.82 -5.44 5.13
N SER A 84 -8.33 -6.07 6.19
CA SER A 84 -9.75 -6.00 6.52
C SER A 84 -10.01 -4.75 7.34
N ILE A 85 -10.57 -3.71 6.71
CA ILE A 85 -10.93 -2.47 7.41
C ILE A 85 -12.32 -2.59 8.10
N ILE A 86 -13.10 -3.62 7.78
CA ILE A 86 -14.40 -3.87 8.41
C ILE A 86 -14.18 -4.86 9.56
N ASP A 87 -14.62 -4.49 10.76
CA ASP A 87 -14.49 -5.29 11.98
C ASP A 87 -15.76 -6.05 12.35
N ALA A 88 -16.90 -5.60 11.83
CA ALA A 88 -18.21 -6.14 12.19
C ALA A 88 -19.09 -6.38 10.97
N PRO A 89 -19.82 -7.52 10.94
CA PRO A 89 -20.71 -7.87 9.85
C PRO A 89 -21.88 -6.89 9.71
N PRO A 90 -22.64 -6.96 8.61
CA PRO A 90 -23.92 -6.27 8.49
C PRO A 90 -24.83 -6.50 9.70
N GLY A 91 -25.58 -5.47 10.12
CA GLY A 91 -26.49 -5.57 11.27
C GLY A 91 -27.58 -6.65 11.08
N GLU A 92 -27.95 -6.91 9.84
CA GLU A 92 -28.90 -7.94 9.42
C GLU A 92 -28.42 -9.36 9.73
N CYS A 93 -27.11 -9.57 9.94
CA CYS A 93 -26.56 -10.86 10.33
C CYS A 93 -27.03 -11.33 11.72
N ALA A 94 -27.57 -10.41 12.54
CA ALA A 94 -28.19 -10.74 13.81
C ALA A 94 -29.56 -11.43 13.66
N ASP A 95 -30.24 -11.33 12.51
CA ASP A 95 -31.47 -12.11 12.22
C ASP A 95 -31.13 -13.36 11.40
N PRO A 96 -31.26 -14.58 11.97
CA PRO A 96 -30.97 -15.83 11.26
C PRO A 96 -31.75 -16.02 9.95
N ARG A 97 -32.92 -15.37 9.80
CA ARG A 97 -33.72 -15.43 8.57
C ARG A 97 -33.08 -14.64 7.42
N LEU A 98 -32.42 -13.53 7.75
CA LEU A 98 -31.74 -12.64 6.80
C LEU A 98 -30.29 -13.07 6.57
N ALA A 99 -29.60 -13.50 7.63
CA ALA A 99 -28.20 -13.90 7.58
C ALA A 99 -27.89 -14.94 6.49
N ARG A 100 -28.78 -15.92 6.31
CA ARG A 100 -28.64 -16.96 5.26
C ARG A 100 -28.72 -16.44 3.82
N LEU A 101 -29.12 -15.19 3.61
CA LEU A 101 -29.30 -14.56 2.31
C LEU A 101 -28.18 -13.56 1.99
N ILE A 102 -27.32 -13.25 2.95
CA ILE A 102 -26.28 -12.22 2.84
C ILE A 102 -24.93 -12.93 2.92
N ALA A 103 -24.14 -12.86 1.84
CA ALA A 103 -22.85 -13.54 1.75
C ALA A 103 -21.90 -13.12 2.89
N ASP A 104 -21.86 -11.82 3.19
CA ASP A 104 -21.01 -11.20 4.21
C ASP A 104 -21.29 -11.68 5.64
N CYS A 105 -22.46 -12.28 5.90
CA CYS A 105 -22.75 -12.85 7.22
C CYS A 105 -21.96 -14.13 7.54
N ASN A 106 -21.28 -14.72 6.56
CA ASN A 106 -20.47 -15.92 6.74
C ASN A 106 -18.96 -15.62 6.83
N ILE A 107 -18.56 -14.34 6.76
CA ILE A 107 -17.18 -13.92 6.93
C ILE A 107 -16.87 -13.86 8.43
N ASP A 108 -15.77 -14.49 8.84
CA ASP A 108 -15.23 -14.34 10.19
C ASP A 108 -14.32 -13.11 10.23
N TYR A 109 -14.93 -11.94 10.49
CA TYR A 109 -14.22 -10.67 10.59
C TYR A 109 -13.12 -10.66 11.66
N SER A 110 -13.20 -11.54 12.67
CA SER A 110 -12.24 -11.56 13.77
C SER A 110 -10.87 -12.15 13.42
N GLN A 111 -10.79 -12.98 12.37
CA GLN A 111 -9.53 -13.61 11.94
C GLN A 111 -8.60 -12.64 11.23
N ASP A 112 -9.17 -11.60 10.63
CA ASP A 112 -8.46 -10.68 9.75
C ASP A 112 -8.20 -9.30 10.39
N GLN A 113 -8.65 -9.09 11.64
CA GLN A 113 -8.44 -7.83 12.34
C GLN A 113 -6.96 -7.58 12.63
N ASN A 114 -6.53 -6.34 12.41
CA ASN A 114 -5.14 -5.90 12.65
C ASN A 114 -4.11 -6.70 11.83
N LEU A 115 -4.51 -7.32 10.70
CA LEU A 115 -3.62 -8.02 9.79
C LEU A 115 -3.48 -7.26 8.48
N VAL A 116 -2.23 -6.94 8.12
CA VAL A 116 -1.89 -6.46 6.78
C VAL A 116 -1.28 -7.61 6.01
N ARG A 117 -2.05 -8.18 5.07
CA ARG A 117 -1.67 -9.40 4.36
C ARG A 117 -1.10 -9.09 2.99
N PHE A 118 0.00 -9.73 2.65
CA PHE A 118 0.63 -9.64 1.34
C PHE A 118 0.70 -11.02 0.71
N GLY A 119 0.32 -11.11 -0.56
CA GLY A 119 0.29 -12.35 -1.32
C GLY A 119 1.45 -12.45 -2.30
N ARG A 120 1.45 -13.52 -3.09
CA ARG A 120 2.49 -13.78 -4.09
C ARG A 120 2.61 -12.66 -5.12
N THR A 121 1.50 -12.04 -5.50
CA THR A 121 1.44 -10.96 -6.49
C THR A 121 1.81 -9.59 -5.94
N THR A 122 2.16 -9.46 -4.66
CA THR A 122 2.98 -8.32 -4.21
C THR A 122 4.31 -8.28 -4.97
N PHE A 123 4.90 -9.45 -5.23
CA PHE A 123 6.23 -9.60 -5.85
C PHE A 123 6.17 -9.89 -7.36
N ALA A 124 4.97 -9.96 -7.94
CA ALA A 124 4.79 -10.45 -9.31
C ALA A 124 3.61 -9.82 -10.03
N ASN A 125 3.73 -9.66 -11.34
CA ASN A 125 2.62 -9.43 -12.25
C ASN A 125 2.13 -10.77 -12.85
N LEU A 126 0.93 -10.77 -13.42
CA LEU A 126 0.45 -11.86 -14.26
C LEU A 126 0.70 -11.50 -15.73
N ASP A 127 1.31 -12.40 -16.49
CA ASP A 127 1.41 -12.27 -17.95
C ASP A 127 0.08 -12.60 -18.65
N GLU A 128 0.05 -12.49 -19.98
CA GLU A 128 -1.15 -12.77 -20.79
C GLU A 128 -1.66 -14.22 -20.65
N ASP A 129 -0.79 -15.15 -20.28
CA ASP A 129 -1.09 -16.56 -20.07
C ASP A 129 -1.46 -16.87 -18.59
N GLY A 130 -1.43 -15.85 -17.72
CA GLY A 130 -1.71 -15.98 -16.29
C GLY A 130 -0.55 -16.54 -15.47
N ASN A 131 0.68 -16.52 -15.99
CA ASN A 131 1.87 -16.89 -15.23
C ASN A 131 2.40 -15.70 -14.45
N LEU A 132 2.99 -15.99 -13.28
CA LEU A 132 3.68 -14.98 -12.50
C LEU A 132 5.01 -14.61 -13.15
N ILE A 133 5.21 -13.31 -13.39
CA ILE A 133 6.46 -12.69 -13.82
C ILE A 133 6.89 -11.65 -12.77
N PRO A 134 8.19 -11.35 -12.61
CA PRO A 134 8.63 -10.32 -11.68
C PRO A 134 7.98 -8.96 -12.01
N ARG A 135 7.85 -8.10 -10.99
CA ARG A 135 7.43 -6.71 -11.17
C ARG A 135 8.50 -5.94 -11.95
N ASP A 136 8.08 -4.89 -12.65
CA ASP A 136 8.96 -4.15 -13.54
C ASP A 136 10.06 -3.41 -12.76
N GLU A 137 9.68 -2.78 -11.64
CA GLU A 137 10.59 -2.06 -10.75
C GLU A 137 10.44 -2.50 -9.30
N TYR A 138 11.51 -2.38 -8.50
CA TYR A 138 11.43 -2.72 -7.06
C TYR A 138 10.50 -1.78 -6.30
N ASP A 139 10.44 -0.51 -6.69
CA ASP A 139 9.56 0.48 -6.07
C ASP A 139 8.07 0.21 -6.35
N ASP A 140 7.73 -0.65 -7.32
CA ASP A 140 6.37 -1.15 -7.52
C ASP A 140 5.93 -2.17 -6.46
N LEU A 141 6.89 -2.79 -5.75
CA LEU A 141 6.61 -3.61 -4.57
C LEU A 141 6.35 -2.67 -3.39
N LEU A 142 7.16 -1.61 -3.26
CA LEU A 142 7.00 -0.61 -2.21
C LEU A 142 5.72 0.20 -2.38
N SER A 143 5.28 0.51 -3.60
CA SER A 143 3.98 1.17 -3.84
C SER A 143 2.85 0.38 -3.19
N THR A 144 2.81 -0.93 -3.43
CA THR A 144 1.84 -1.86 -2.83
C THR A 144 1.99 -1.90 -1.32
N TYR A 145 3.22 -1.98 -0.81
CA TYR A 145 3.46 -1.97 0.64
C TYR A 145 2.94 -0.70 1.32
N ILE A 146 3.28 0.47 0.77
CA ILE A 146 2.92 1.78 1.32
C ILE A 146 1.40 2.00 1.27
N GLU A 147 0.73 1.55 0.19
CA GLU A 147 -0.72 1.56 0.08
C GLU A 147 -1.40 0.83 1.24
N GLU A 148 -0.93 -0.37 1.58
CA GLU A 148 -1.52 -1.14 2.67
C GLU A 148 -1.19 -0.59 4.05
N MET A 149 0.00 0.00 4.21
CA MET A 149 0.31 0.75 5.43
C MET A 149 -0.65 1.93 5.57
N ALA A 150 -1.00 2.59 4.45
CA ALA A 150 -1.94 3.70 4.45
C ALA A 150 -3.33 3.23 4.91
N HIS A 151 -3.79 2.07 4.43
CA HIS A 151 -5.06 1.48 4.85
C HIS A 151 -5.06 1.08 6.34
N SER A 152 -3.98 0.47 6.83
CA SER A 152 -3.77 0.19 8.26
C SER A 152 -3.90 1.45 9.12
N TRP A 153 -3.27 2.54 8.70
CA TRP A 153 -3.40 3.82 9.41
C TRP A 153 -4.77 4.48 9.25
N GLN A 154 -5.44 4.35 8.11
CA GLN A 154 -6.79 4.89 7.91
C GLN A 154 -7.79 4.24 8.88
N GLU A 155 -7.72 2.91 9.02
CA GLU A 155 -8.50 2.17 10.02
C GLU A 155 -8.18 2.68 11.42
N PHE A 156 -6.90 2.68 11.81
CA PHE A 156 -6.49 3.12 13.14
C PHE A 156 -6.91 4.56 13.45
N MET A 157 -6.78 5.48 12.49
CA MET A 157 -7.26 6.85 12.61
C MET A 157 -8.78 6.88 12.83
N PHE A 158 -9.55 6.07 12.10
CA PHE A 158 -10.99 5.98 12.32
C PHE A 158 -11.33 5.47 13.72
N GLU A 159 -10.74 4.35 14.13
CA GLU A 159 -11.06 3.69 15.38
C GLU A 159 -10.59 4.45 16.63
N THR A 160 -9.62 5.36 16.44
CA THR A 160 -9.14 6.32 17.44
C THR A 160 -9.75 7.71 17.28
N GLU A 161 -10.80 7.86 16.46
CA GLU A 161 -11.56 9.11 16.26
C GLU A 161 -10.67 10.29 15.80
N GLY A 162 -9.72 9.99 14.91
CA GLY A 162 -8.78 10.94 14.32
C GLY A 162 -7.57 11.28 15.18
N ARG A 163 -7.41 10.64 16.35
CA ARG A 163 -6.28 10.93 17.25
C ARG A 163 -4.96 10.37 16.72
N GLY A 164 -4.97 9.18 16.11
CA GLY A 164 -3.76 8.50 15.67
C GLY A 164 -2.90 7.97 16.82
N TYR A 165 -3.49 7.79 18.00
CA TYR A 165 -2.86 7.17 19.15
C TYR A 165 -3.91 6.67 20.16
N GLY A 166 -3.48 5.76 21.02
CA GLY A 166 -4.29 5.22 22.11
C GLY A 166 -5.10 3.98 21.71
N THR A 167 -6.12 3.68 22.49
CA THR A 167 -6.95 2.48 22.30
C THR A 167 -7.93 2.66 21.13
N ARG A 168 -7.99 1.64 20.26
CA ARG A 168 -9.06 1.45 19.27
C ARG A 168 -10.39 1.31 20.01
N SER A 169 -11.24 2.33 19.92
CA SER A 169 -12.47 2.45 20.73
C SER A 169 -13.75 2.35 19.90
N ARG A 170 -13.63 2.38 18.58
CA ARG A 170 -14.73 2.43 17.64
C ARG A 170 -14.49 1.47 16.48
N PRO A 171 -14.79 0.16 16.65
CA PRO A 171 -14.66 -0.79 15.55
C PRO A 171 -15.51 -0.38 14.36
N ILE A 172 -14.98 -0.59 13.16
CA ILE A 172 -15.62 -0.18 11.92
C ILE A 172 -16.69 -1.19 11.54
N ASN A 173 -17.95 -0.77 11.50
CA ASN A 173 -18.99 -1.66 11.03
C ASN A 173 -19.07 -1.69 9.50
N TRP A 174 -19.72 -2.72 8.95
CA TRP A 174 -19.89 -2.92 7.51
C TRP A 174 -20.42 -1.68 6.76
N THR A 175 -21.42 -0.97 7.31
CA THR A 175 -21.96 0.24 6.66
C THR A 175 -20.95 1.38 6.61
N GLU A 176 -20.18 1.56 7.69
CA GLU A 176 -19.12 2.57 7.74
C GLU A 176 -17.98 2.23 6.78
N GLY A 177 -17.53 0.97 6.75
CA GLY A 177 -16.48 0.54 5.83
C GLY A 177 -16.87 0.76 4.37
N LEU A 178 -18.09 0.37 3.97
CA LEU A 178 -18.56 0.61 2.61
C LEU A 178 -18.72 2.10 2.28
N TYR A 179 -19.08 2.92 3.26
CA TYR A 179 -19.25 4.36 3.06
C TYR A 179 -17.92 5.07 2.77
N TRP A 180 -16.81 4.57 3.32
CA TRP A 180 -15.48 5.16 3.16
C TRP A 180 -14.57 4.45 2.16
N ALA A 181 -14.90 3.23 1.73
CA ALA A 181 -14.03 2.37 0.93
C ALA A 181 -13.33 3.08 -0.24
N GLN A 182 -14.09 3.76 -1.11
CA GLN A 182 -13.50 4.44 -2.26
C GLN A 182 -12.65 5.66 -1.87
N GLY A 183 -13.01 6.34 -0.78
CA GLY A 183 -12.24 7.47 -0.25
C GLY A 183 -10.89 7.04 0.33
N TRP A 184 -10.85 5.88 1.00
CA TRP A 184 -9.61 5.28 1.50
C TRP A 184 -8.65 4.89 0.39
N GLU A 185 -9.19 4.24 -0.64
CA GLU A 185 -8.45 3.90 -1.85
C GLU A 185 -7.91 5.15 -2.55
N TYR A 186 -8.74 6.17 -2.70
CA TYR A 186 -8.32 7.46 -3.26
C TYR A 186 -7.15 8.07 -2.47
N GLN A 187 -7.26 8.12 -1.14
CA GLN A 187 -6.23 8.70 -0.27
C GLN A 187 -4.90 7.95 -0.37
N ALA A 188 -4.94 6.62 -0.28
CA ALA A 188 -3.73 5.79 -0.32
C ALA A 188 -3.02 5.89 -1.67
N LYS A 189 -3.75 5.79 -2.78
CA LYS A 189 -3.18 5.84 -4.13
C LYS A 189 -2.66 7.22 -4.50
N MET A 190 -3.38 8.28 -4.15
CA MET A 190 -2.87 9.66 -4.31
C MET A 190 -1.58 9.88 -3.51
N TYR A 191 -1.52 9.34 -2.28
CA TYR A 191 -0.32 9.43 -1.48
C TYR A 191 0.85 8.70 -2.14
N VAL A 192 0.68 7.47 -2.60
CA VAL A 192 1.73 6.71 -3.33
C VAL A 192 2.20 7.48 -4.57
N LEU A 193 1.27 7.98 -5.40
CA LEU A 193 1.61 8.76 -6.60
C LEU A 193 2.36 10.05 -6.25
N SER A 194 2.07 10.66 -5.10
CA SER A 194 2.76 11.88 -4.66
C SER A 194 4.24 11.65 -4.30
N LEU A 195 4.64 10.40 -4.05
CA LEU A 195 6.02 10.03 -3.71
C LEU A 195 6.88 9.78 -4.95
N ASP A 196 6.26 9.57 -6.12
CA ASP A 196 6.95 9.25 -7.37
C ASP A 196 7.85 10.41 -7.86
N GLY A 197 9.02 10.06 -8.38
CA GLY A 197 10.08 10.98 -8.81
C GLY A 197 10.87 11.65 -7.67
N GLY A 198 10.45 11.46 -6.41
CA GLY A 198 11.11 12.02 -5.23
C GLY A 198 11.64 10.95 -4.29
N LEU A 199 10.73 10.14 -3.75
CA LEU A 199 11.03 9.07 -2.79
C LEU A 199 10.86 7.68 -3.38
N LEU A 200 10.01 7.53 -4.38
CA LEU A 200 9.83 6.33 -5.18
C LEU A 200 10.15 6.63 -6.65
N GLN A 201 10.52 5.60 -7.39
CA GLN A 201 10.59 5.59 -8.84
C GLN A 201 9.72 4.43 -9.34
N ILE A 202 8.40 4.64 -9.38
CA ILE A 202 7.47 3.60 -9.84
C ILE A 202 7.49 3.48 -11.36
N SER A 203 7.25 2.26 -11.86
CA SER A 203 7.17 1.99 -13.28
C SER A 203 6.01 2.75 -13.93
N ASP A 204 6.11 2.96 -15.25
CA ASP A 204 5.04 3.59 -16.01
C ASP A 204 3.73 2.77 -15.92
N ALA A 205 3.83 1.44 -15.92
CA ALA A 205 2.68 0.53 -15.82
C ALA A 205 2.00 0.60 -14.44
N GLU A 206 2.78 0.67 -13.34
CA GLU A 206 2.22 0.82 -12.00
C GLU A 206 1.60 2.21 -11.82
N ARG A 207 2.27 3.26 -12.32
CA ARG A 207 1.73 4.63 -12.31
C ARG A 207 0.40 4.71 -13.05
N GLU A 208 0.33 4.12 -14.25
CA GLU A 208 -0.90 4.06 -15.05
C GLU A 208 -2.00 3.31 -14.30
N THR A 209 -1.70 2.15 -13.71
CA THR A 209 -2.65 1.38 -12.90
C THR A 209 -3.23 2.20 -11.74
N LEU A 210 -2.38 2.88 -10.96
CA LEU A 210 -2.82 3.73 -9.85
C LEU A 210 -3.68 4.91 -10.33
N ARG A 211 -3.29 5.57 -11.43
CA ARG A 211 -4.06 6.65 -12.03
C ARG A 211 -5.40 6.16 -12.55
N ASP A 212 -5.45 5.04 -13.26
CA ASP A 212 -6.67 4.47 -13.82
C ASP A 212 -7.68 4.10 -12.74
N ASN A 213 -7.21 3.60 -11.59
CA ASN A 213 -8.08 3.32 -10.45
C ASN A 213 -8.79 4.58 -9.91
N ILE A 214 -8.16 5.75 -10.04
CA ILE A 214 -8.70 7.05 -9.59
C ILE A 214 -9.54 7.71 -10.69
N CYS A 215 -9.06 7.66 -11.93
CA CYS A 215 -9.58 8.44 -13.05
C CYS A 215 -10.70 7.74 -13.82
N SER A 216 -10.75 6.40 -13.81
CA SER A 216 -11.80 5.66 -14.51
C SER A 216 -13.16 5.89 -13.83
N PRO A 217 -14.26 6.06 -14.57
CA PRO A 217 -15.60 6.24 -13.98
C PRO A 217 -16.04 5.08 -13.07
N ASP A 218 -15.54 3.89 -13.32
CA ASP A 218 -15.72 2.66 -12.55
C ASP A 218 -14.48 2.25 -11.75
N GLY A 219 -13.46 3.12 -11.71
CA GLY A 219 -12.27 2.92 -10.90
C GLY A 219 -12.63 2.87 -9.41
N TYR A 220 -12.09 1.88 -8.71
CA TYR A 220 -12.45 1.64 -7.29
C TYR A 220 -11.87 2.68 -6.32
N ALA A 221 -11.01 3.58 -6.80
CA ALA A 221 -10.47 4.73 -6.07
C ALA A 221 -11.00 6.08 -6.60
N ASN A 222 -12.03 6.07 -7.45
CA ASN A 222 -12.60 7.31 -7.97
C ASN A 222 -13.36 8.08 -6.87
N PRO A 223 -12.96 9.32 -6.52
CA PRO A 223 -13.57 10.04 -5.41
C PRO A 223 -14.90 10.73 -5.78
N THR A 224 -15.32 10.69 -7.04
CA THR A 224 -16.49 11.43 -7.54
C THR A 224 -17.78 10.94 -6.90
N GLY A 225 -18.46 11.83 -6.16
CA GLY A 225 -19.71 11.50 -5.47
C GLY A 225 -19.52 10.64 -4.21
N GLN A 226 -18.26 10.41 -3.80
CA GLN A 226 -17.90 9.62 -2.63
C GLN A 226 -17.50 10.50 -1.45
N ASN A 227 -17.18 9.88 -0.33
CA ASN A 227 -16.70 10.57 0.87
C ASN A 227 -15.24 10.21 1.11
N VAL A 228 -14.43 11.21 1.43
CA VAL A 228 -13.01 11.07 1.76
C VAL A 228 -12.84 11.41 3.23
N MET A 229 -12.09 10.60 3.97
CA MET A 229 -11.90 10.84 5.40
C MET A 229 -11.11 12.13 5.64
N PRO A 230 -11.53 12.97 6.61
CA PRO A 230 -10.89 14.25 6.87
C PRO A 230 -9.62 14.14 7.74
N TYR A 231 -9.10 12.93 7.94
CA TYR A 231 -7.90 12.71 8.74
C TYR A 231 -6.64 12.88 7.90
N SER A 232 -5.65 13.57 8.47
CA SER A 232 -4.35 13.78 7.83
C SER A 232 -3.56 12.49 7.68
N ALA A 233 -2.51 12.55 6.87
CA ALA A 233 -1.48 11.51 6.82
C ALA A 233 -0.98 11.13 8.23
N PRO A 234 -0.50 9.89 8.40
CA PRO A 234 0.14 9.46 9.64
C PRO A 234 1.31 10.37 10.02
N ALA A 235 1.50 10.56 11.32
CA ALA A 235 2.57 11.42 11.82
C ALA A 235 3.94 10.85 11.45
N GLY A 236 4.81 11.71 10.91
CA GLY A 236 6.17 11.32 10.52
C GLY A 236 6.30 10.78 9.09
N TRP A 237 5.19 10.49 8.41
CA TRP A 237 5.23 10.10 7.01
C TRP A 237 5.70 11.26 6.12
N PRO A 238 6.56 11.00 5.13
CA PRO A 238 7.03 12.03 4.22
C PRO A 238 5.91 12.54 3.32
N ASN A 239 6.07 13.75 2.79
CA ASN A 239 5.11 14.40 1.89
C ASN A 239 3.63 14.36 2.36
N PRO A 240 3.31 14.86 3.57
CA PRO A 240 1.93 14.80 4.08
C PRO A 240 0.92 15.57 3.22
N ASP A 241 1.38 16.56 2.45
CA ASP A 241 0.53 17.31 1.50
C ASP A 241 0.04 16.45 0.32
N GLY A 242 0.70 15.32 0.06
CA GLY A 242 0.28 14.32 -0.93
C GLY A 242 -0.91 13.46 -0.48
N TRP A 243 -1.31 13.55 0.80
CA TRP A 243 -2.45 12.84 1.34
C TRP A 243 -3.71 13.72 1.29
N PRO A 244 -4.67 13.46 0.38
CA PRO A 244 -5.86 14.29 0.30
C PRO A 244 -6.75 14.05 1.53
N VAL A 245 -7.38 15.10 2.05
CA VAL A 245 -8.33 15.02 3.19
C VAL A 245 -9.75 15.41 2.80
N ALA A 246 -10.00 15.53 1.50
CA ALA A 246 -11.28 15.89 0.92
C ALA A 246 -11.35 15.39 -0.52
N VAL A 247 -12.57 15.28 -1.03
CA VAL A 247 -12.84 15.03 -2.45
C VAL A 247 -12.28 16.20 -3.28
N PRO A 248 -11.54 15.97 -4.38
CA PRO A 248 -11.04 17.03 -5.24
C PRO A 248 -12.20 17.75 -5.94
N THR A 249 -11.97 19.00 -6.34
CA THR A 249 -12.94 19.66 -7.24
C THR A 249 -12.95 18.93 -8.58
N PRO A 250 -14.07 18.97 -9.34
CA PRO A 250 -14.12 18.36 -10.67
C PRO A 250 -12.98 18.82 -11.60
N GLU A 251 -12.64 20.11 -11.58
CA GLU A 251 -11.54 20.67 -12.38
C GLU A 251 -10.16 20.15 -11.94
N ALA A 252 -9.93 20.00 -10.63
CA ALA A 252 -8.68 19.44 -10.12
C ALA A 252 -8.53 17.96 -10.46
N LEU A 253 -9.63 17.19 -10.40
CA LEU A 253 -9.63 15.79 -10.81
C LEU A 253 -9.42 15.64 -12.32
N GLU A 254 -10.10 16.46 -13.13
CA GLU A 254 -9.91 16.49 -14.59
C GLU A 254 -8.46 16.79 -14.95
N THR A 255 -7.86 17.83 -14.35
CA THR A 255 -6.45 18.19 -14.54
C THR A 255 -5.49 17.05 -14.15
N PHE A 256 -5.81 16.31 -13.08
CA PHE A 256 -5.00 15.18 -12.64
C PHE A 256 -5.11 13.98 -13.59
N CYS A 257 -6.25 13.81 -14.28
CA CYS A 257 -6.53 12.69 -15.16
C CYS A 257 -6.14 12.91 -16.63
N GLU A 258 -5.72 14.12 -17.00
CA GLU A 258 -5.12 14.45 -18.31
C GLU A 258 -3.67 13.94 -18.44
#